data_AF-A0AAD1SB34-F1
#
_entry.id   AF-A0AAD1SB34-F1
#
_cell.length_a   1.000
_cell.length_b   1.000
_cell.length_c   1.000
_cell.angle_alpha   90.00
_cell.angle_beta   90.00
_cell.angle_gamma   90.00
#
_symmetry.space_group_name_H-M   'P 1'
#
loop_
_entity.id
_entity.type
_entity.pdbx_description
1 polymer ?
#
loop_
_entity_poly.entity_id
_entity_poly.type
_entity_poly.pdbx_seq_one_letter_code
_entity_poly.pdbx_strand_id
1 'polypeptide(L)'
;GTRCQKSDNAEQKGEEPPECLKTPNSPKRANGSSASNRWSSVDLNTPKHHITSAINGGSSKDVPRHATQPDIDKIRVQIKQDIKKELKIAYGARNIGNITSNRKHQGKVNKFLKTSRKKLDELYKRLQERNAQIVLQDTEETSSDAPKCDTGSQTDNAKLTALKQQLEIELKVKHGAETMVQAYSNGHSK
;
A
#
# COMPACT_ATOMS: atom_id res chain seq x y z
N GLY A 1 64.45 -64.21 -36.07
CA GLY A 1 65.17 -64.46 -34.81
C GLY A 1 64.29 -64.08 -33.65
N THR A 2 64.06 -65.04 -32.72
CA THR A 2 64.12 -64.89 -31.25
C THR A 2 63.57 -63.58 -30.66
N ARG A 3 62.38 -63.58 -30.02
CA ARG A 3 62.12 -63.89 -28.59
C ARG A 3 62.96 -63.06 -27.62
N CYS A 4 62.29 -62.17 -26.89
CA CYS A 4 62.60 -61.87 -25.49
C CYS A 4 61.32 -62.02 -24.66
N GLN A 5 61.46 -62.70 -23.53
CA GLN A 5 60.46 -63.06 -22.54
C GLN A 5 60.65 -62.21 -21.26
N LYS A 6 59.59 -62.23 -20.42
CA LYS A 6 59.57 -62.07 -18.95
C LYS A 6 59.77 -60.64 -18.40
N SER A 7 59.04 -60.21 -17.37
CA SER A 7 58.72 -60.95 -16.13
C SER A 7 57.41 -60.54 -15.45
N ASP A 8 56.83 -61.51 -14.75
CA ASP A 8 55.70 -61.49 -13.82
C ASP A 8 55.99 -60.81 -12.46
N ASN A 9 54.98 -60.19 -11.83
CA ASN A 9 54.57 -60.34 -10.40
C ASN A 9 53.35 -59.41 -10.13
N ALA A 10 52.12 -59.90 -9.97
CA ALA A 10 51.48 -60.40 -8.73
C ALA A 10 51.17 -59.31 -7.68
N GLU A 11 49.89 -58.96 -7.52
CA GLU A 11 49.15 -59.10 -6.25
C GLU A 11 47.64 -58.83 -6.52
N GLN A 12 46.81 -59.77 -6.08
CA GLN A 12 45.36 -59.74 -6.14
C GLN A 12 44.76 -58.73 -5.15
N LYS A 13 43.70 -58.02 -5.54
CA LYS A 13 42.45 -57.95 -4.74
C LYS A 13 41.30 -57.55 -5.66
N GLY A 14 40.43 -58.51 -5.90
CA GLY A 14 39.12 -58.25 -6.48
C GLY A 14 38.20 -57.61 -5.46
N GLU A 15 37.29 -56.78 -5.94
CA GLU A 15 35.97 -56.55 -5.34
C GLU A 15 35.04 -56.08 -6.46
N GLU A 16 34.15 -56.99 -6.86
CA GLU A 16 33.01 -56.75 -7.74
C GLU A 16 31.91 -55.95 -7.01
N PRO A 17 30.95 -55.36 -7.74
CA PRO A 17 30.02 -54.37 -7.21
C PRO A 17 28.82 -55.02 -6.50
N PRO A 18 28.22 -54.40 -5.47
CA PRO A 18 26.99 -54.94 -4.89
C PRO A 18 25.76 -54.47 -5.67
N GLU A 19 25.20 -55.39 -6.45
CA GLU A 19 23.80 -55.34 -6.88
C GLU A 19 22.88 -55.89 -5.76
N CYS A 20 21.69 -55.29 -5.70
CA CYS A 20 20.47 -55.60 -4.96
C CYS A 20 20.40 -56.87 -4.07
N LEU A 21 20.10 -56.67 -2.78
CA LEU A 21 19.43 -57.67 -1.92
C LEU A 21 18.05 -57.17 -1.47
N LYS A 22 17.05 -58.03 -1.69
CA LYS A 22 15.64 -57.91 -1.27
C LYS A 22 15.40 -58.58 0.10
N THR A 23 14.32 -58.10 0.74
CA THR A 23 13.45 -58.72 1.78
C THR A 23 13.81 -58.47 3.26
N PRO A 24 12.93 -58.79 4.23
CA PRO A 24 11.67 -58.08 4.51
C PRO A 24 11.56 -57.69 6.01
N ASN A 25 10.81 -56.66 6.38
CA ASN A 25 10.00 -56.70 7.62
C ASN A 25 9.06 -55.50 7.75
N SER A 26 7.80 -55.81 7.98
CA SER A 26 6.70 -54.88 8.21
C SER A 26 6.74 -54.32 9.64
N PRO A 27 6.55 -53.00 9.84
CA PRO A 27 6.18 -52.48 11.16
C PRO A 27 4.68 -52.66 11.41
N LYS A 28 4.33 -53.28 12.54
CA LYS A 28 2.97 -53.39 13.06
C LYS A 28 2.35 -52.00 13.23
N ARG A 29 1.25 -51.74 12.51
CA ARG A 29 0.45 -50.52 12.62
C ARG A 29 -0.59 -50.72 13.73
N ALA A 30 -0.36 -50.06 14.87
CA ALA A 30 -1.34 -49.99 15.95
C ALA A 30 -2.48 -49.03 15.59
N ASN A 31 -3.67 -49.38 16.06
CA ASN A 31 -4.93 -48.66 15.90
C ASN A 31 -4.91 -47.26 16.54
N GLY A 32 -5.63 -46.31 15.94
CA GLY A 32 -6.04 -45.09 16.63
C GLY A 32 -6.34 -43.92 15.70
N SER A 33 -7.58 -43.43 15.78
CA SER A 33 -8.07 -42.12 15.32
C SER A 33 -8.38 -41.95 13.83
N SER A 34 -9.63 -42.29 13.51
CA SER A 34 -10.37 -41.67 12.40
C SER A 34 -10.62 -40.20 12.72
N ALA A 35 -9.69 -39.32 12.31
CA ALA A 35 -9.92 -37.88 12.28
C ALA A 35 -10.35 -37.50 10.85
N SER A 36 -11.68 -37.44 10.66
CA SER A 36 -12.30 -36.85 9.48
C SER A 36 -11.90 -35.37 9.37
N ASN A 37 -10.88 -35.07 8.55
CA ASN A 37 -10.61 -33.70 8.12
C ASN A 37 -11.61 -33.31 7.04
N ARG A 38 -12.82 -32.97 7.48
CA ARG A 38 -13.86 -32.34 6.67
C ARG A 38 -13.48 -30.87 6.53
N TRP A 39 -12.73 -30.53 5.48
CA TRP A 39 -12.61 -29.13 5.08
C TRP A 39 -13.99 -28.67 4.61
N SER A 40 -14.70 -27.94 5.47
CA SER A 40 -15.97 -27.32 5.14
C SER A 40 -15.78 -26.39 3.95
N SER A 41 -16.46 -26.71 2.86
CA SER A 41 -16.65 -25.85 1.70
C SER A 41 -17.32 -24.56 2.18
N VAL A 42 -16.60 -23.44 2.14
CA VAL A 42 -17.23 -22.12 2.21
C VAL A 42 -17.82 -21.82 0.84
N ASP A 43 -19.11 -22.09 0.69
CA ASP A 43 -19.86 -21.75 -0.51
C ASP A 43 -20.01 -20.22 -0.60
N LEU A 44 -19.12 -19.59 -1.36
CA LEU A 44 -19.25 -18.20 -1.80
C LEU A 44 -20.19 -18.13 -3.00
N ASN A 45 -21.50 -18.33 -2.78
CA ASN A 45 -22.53 -17.87 -3.72
C ASN A 45 -23.90 -17.76 -3.04
N THR A 46 -24.20 -16.58 -2.51
CA THR A 46 -25.59 -16.12 -2.34
C THR A 46 -25.72 -14.70 -2.89
N PRO A 47 -26.49 -14.48 -3.97
CA PRO A 47 -26.84 -13.15 -4.40
C PRO A 47 -27.98 -12.62 -3.50
N LYS A 48 -27.68 -11.64 -2.66
CA LYS A 48 -28.71 -10.89 -1.93
C LYS A 48 -29.21 -9.75 -2.81
N HIS A 49 -30.44 -9.87 -3.28
CA HIS A 49 -31.14 -8.81 -3.98
C HIS A 49 -31.59 -7.71 -3.00
N HIS A 50 -31.51 -6.49 -3.54
CA HIS A 50 -31.87 -5.16 -3.09
C HIS A 50 -33.20 -5.00 -2.33
N ILE A 51 -33.20 -4.15 -1.29
CA ILE A 51 -34.34 -3.27 -0.96
C ILE A 51 -33.78 -1.90 -0.56
N THR A 52 -34.14 -0.88 -1.35
CA THR A 52 -33.92 0.55 -1.07
C THR A 52 -34.93 1.03 -0.04
N SER A 53 -34.51 1.80 0.97
CA SER A 53 -35.39 2.72 1.70
C SER A 53 -34.62 3.77 2.52
N ALA A 54 -35.21 4.97 2.52
CA ALA A 54 -35.08 6.06 3.47
C ALA A 54 -33.81 6.94 3.40
N ILE A 55 -34.00 8.04 2.67
CA ILE A 55 -33.47 9.37 2.99
C ILE A 55 -33.90 9.71 4.43
N ASN A 56 -32.95 9.91 5.35
CA ASN A 56 -33.19 10.84 6.45
C ASN A 56 -31.87 11.40 6.99
N GLY A 57 -31.88 12.72 7.20
CA GLY A 57 -30.73 13.52 7.55
C GLY A 57 -30.17 13.22 8.94
N GLY A 58 -28.89 13.51 9.10
CA GLY A 58 -28.23 13.46 10.39
C GLY A 58 -26.73 13.59 10.25
N SER A 59 -26.20 14.57 10.99
CA SER A 59 -24.80 14.71 11.38
C SER A 59 -23.91 15.43 10.38
N SER A 60 -23.83 16.75 10.61
CA SER A 60 -22.57 17.50 10.54
C SER A 60 -21.43 16.55 10.88
N LYS A 61 -20.68 16.14 9.86
CA LYS A 61 -19.42 15.45 10.06
C LYS A 61 -18.49 16.54 10.55
N ASP A 62 -18.34 16.63 11.86
CA ASP A 62 -17.07 17.01 12.44
C ASP A 62 -16.06 16.03 11.86
N VAL A 63 -15.54 16.37 10.68
CA VAL A 63 -14.37 15.73 10.12
C VAL A 63 -13.26 16.16 11.06
N PRO A 64 -12.60 15.26 11.80
CA PRO A 64 -11.29 15.57 12.35
C PRO A 64 -10.41 15.78 11.12
N ARG A 65 -10.33 17.04 10.70
CA ARG A 65 -9.56 17.44 9.53
C ARG A 65 -8.12 17.39 9.97
N HIS A 66 -7.34 16.62 9.23
CA HIS A 66 -5.91 16.39 9.41
C HIS A 66 -5.60 15.34 10.49
N ALA A 67 -5.31 14.13 10.04
CA ALA A 67 -4.46 13.23 10.83
C ALA A 67 -3.15 13.98 11.12
N THR A 68 -2.69 13.93 12.36
CA THR A 68 -1.47 14.64 12.76
C THR A 68 -0.27 14.10 11.96
N GLN A 69 0.74 14.93 11.69
CA GLN A 69 1.96 14.52 10.99
C GLN A 69 2.59 13.21 11.54
N PRO A 70 2.71 12.98 12.87
CA PRO A 70 3.21 11.71 13.39
C PRO A 70 2.30 10.51 13.02
N ASP A 71 0.99 10.70 12.83
CA ASP A 71 0.09 9.64 12.37
C ASP A 71 0.23 9.38 10.87
N ILE A 72 0.47 10.42 10.05
CA ILE A 72 0.82 10.27 8.64
C ILE A 72 2.10 9.43 8.51
N ASP A 73 3.11 9.71 9.32
CA ASP A 73 4.39 9.00 9.29
C ASP A 73 4.30 7.55 9.73
N LYS A 74 3.57 7.25 10.81
CA LYS A 74 3.28 5.87 11.22
C LYS A 74 2.63 5.09 10.07
N ILE A 75 1.64 5.68 9.39
CA ILE A 75 0.97 5.06 8.25
C ILE A 75 1.96 4.82 7.10
N ARG A 76 2.85 5.76 6.79
CA ARG A 76 3.88 5.59 5.74
C ARG A 76 4.82 4.43 6.06
N VAL A 77 5.31 4.36 7.29
CA VAL A 77 6.21 3.28 7.74
C VAL A 77 5.51 1.93 7.63
N GLN A 78 4.25 1.85 8.06
CA GLN A 78 3.45 0.63 7.96
C GLN A 78 3.28 0.19 6.50
N ILE A 79 2.90 1.11 5.60
CA ILE A 79 2.75 0.81 4.17
C ILE A 79 4.07 0.32 3.58
N LYS A 80 5.20 0.97 3.89
CA LYS A 80 6.53 0.53 3.44
C LYS A 80 6.87 -0.89 3.94
N GLN A 81 6.50 -1.20 5.19
CA GLN A 81 6.70 -2.55 5.74
C GLN A 81 5.83 -3.58 5.01
N ASP A 82 4.59 -3.24 4.71
CA ASP A 82 3.66 -4.14 4.03
C ASP A 82 4.04 -4.35 2.55
N ILE A 83 4.58 -3.34 1.87
CA ILE A 83 5.19 -3.51 0.53
C ILE A 83 6.34 -4.52 0.60
N LYS A 84 7.24 -4.39 1.59
CA LYS A 84 8.35 -5.36 1.76
C LYS A 84 7.84 -6.78 2.00
N LYS A 85 6.81 -6.95 2.83
CA LYS A 85 6.19 -8.26 3.09
C LYS A 85 5.53 -8.82 1.82
N GLU A 86 4.76 -8.00 1.10
CA GLU A 86 4.04 -8.43 -0.09
C GLU A 86 5.00 -8.78 -1.23
N LEU A 87 6.12 -8.06 -1.40
CA LEU A 87 7.19 -8.42 -2.34
C LEU A 87 7.81 -9.79 -2.02
N LYS A 88 8.08 -10.07 -0.74
CA LYS A 88 8.59 -11.39 -0.31
C LYS A 88 7.59 -12.50 -0.62
N ILE A 89 6.31 -12.25 -0.36
CA ILE A 89 5.21 -13.17 -0.66
C ILE A 89 5.11 -13.43 -2.17
N ALA A 90 5.11 -12.37 -2.99
CA ALA A 90 5.06 -12.46 -4.45
C ALA A 90 6.27 -13.25 -5.01
N TYR A 91 7.46 -13.00 -4.49
CA TYR A 91 8.66 -13.74 -4.87
C TYR A 91 8.57 -15.22 -4.47
N GLY A 92 8.17 -15.51 -3.23
CA GLY A 92 7.98 -16.89 -2.75
C GLY A 92 6.96 -17.66 -3.59
N ALA A 93 5.82 -17.04 -3.90
CA ALA A 93 4.81 -17.65 -4.77
C ALA A 93 5.31 -17.88 -6.19
N ARG A 94 6.12 -16.97 -6.73
CA ARG A 94 6.74 -17.15 -8.05
C ARG A 94 7.72 -18.32 -8.04
N ASN A 95 8.53 -18.45 -6.99
CA ASN A 95 9.45 -19.56 -6.84
C ASN A 95 8.72 -20.91 -6.75
N ILE A 96 7.64 -20.97 -5.95
CA ILE A 96 6.76 -22.15 -5.91
C ILE A 96 6.18 -22.45 -7.28
N GLY A 97 5.75 -21.42 -8.02
CA GLY A 97 5.25 -21.56 -9.39
C GLY A 97 6.26 -22.19 -10.36
N ASN A 98 7.55 -21.82 -10.24
CA ASN A 98 8.61 -22.36 -11.09
C ASN A 98 8.86 -23.86 -10.87
N ILE A 99 8.71 -24.36 -9.64
CA ILE A 99 8.91 -25.78 -9.31
C ILE A 99 7.62 -26.62 -9.44
N THR A 100 6.47 -25.99 -9.62
CA THR A 100 5.17 -26.70 -9.65
C THR A 100 4.86 -27.15 -11.07
N SER A 101 4.84 -28.47 -11.31
CA SER A 101 4.46 -29.02 -12.62
C SER A 101 2.95 -29.28 -12.79
N ASN A 102 2.20 -29.43 -11.68
CA ASN A 102 0.77 -29.77 -11.74
C ASN A 102 -0.09 -28.57 -12.16
N ARG A 103 -0.84 -28.72 -13.26
CA ARG A 103 -1.68 -27.66 -13.86
C ARG A 103 -2.72 -27.06 -12.91
N LYS A 104 -3.32 -27.85 -12.02
CA LYS A 104 -4.30 -27.36 -11.02
C LYS A 104 -3.63 -26.48 -9.97
N HIS A 105 -2.44 -26.87 -9.50
CA HIS A 105 -1.67 -26.12 -8.50
C HIS A 105 -1.06 -24.85 -9.10
N GLN A 106 -0.53 -24.93 -10.33
CA GLN A 106 -0.09 -23.74 -11.09
C GLN A 106 -1.21 -22.70 -11.22
N GLY A 107 -2.44 -23.12 -11.50
CA GLY A 107 -3.60 -22.23 -11.55
C GLY A 107 -3.84 -21.48 -10.24
N LYS A 108 -3.72 -22.17 -9.09
CA LYS A 108 -3.85 -21.56 -7.76
C LYS A 108 -2.72 -20.55 -7.48
N VAL A 109 -1.48 -20.94 -7.77
CA VAL A 109 -0.30 -20.06 -7.61
C VAL A 109 -0.42 -18.82 -8.49
N ASN A 110 -0.85 -18.96 -9.74
CA ASN A 110 -1.06 -17.83 -10.65
C ASN A 110 -2.17 -16.89 -10.18
N LYS A 111 -3.27 -17.42 -9.62
CA LYS A 111 -4.31 -16.58 -8.99
C LYS A 111 -3.72 -15.79 -7.82
N PHE A 112 -2.97 -16.45 -6.94
CA PHE A 112 -2.32 -15.81 -5.80
C PHE A 112 -1.30 -14.74 -6.21
N LEU A 113 -0.50 -15.00 -7.24
CA LEU A 113 0.44 -14.02 -7.81
C LEU A 113 -0.28 -12.78 -8.34
N LYS A 114 -1.42 -12.97 -9.03
CA LYS A 114 -2.22 -11.85 -9.53
C LYS A 114 -2.78 -11.02 -8.38
N THR A 115 -3.30 -11.64 -7.33
CA THR A 115 -3.84 -10.91 -6.16
C THR A 115 -2.75 -10.19 -5.40
N SER A 116 -1.59 -10.83 -5.20
CA SER A 116 -0.44 -10.24 -4.50
C SER A 116 0.11 -9.02 -5.25
N ARG A 117 0.20 -9.09 -6.58
CA ARG A 117 0.61 -7.94 -7.43
C ARG A 117 -0.38 -6.78 -7.36
N LYS A 118 -1.68 -7.05 -7.46
CA LYS A 118 -2.70 -5.99 -7.31
C LYS A 118 -2.59 -5.28 -5.96
N LYS A 119 -2.36 -6.05 -4.89
CA LYS A 119 -2.16 -5.49 -3.55
C LYS A 119 -0.90 -4.64 -3.46
N LEU A 120 0.19 -5.00 -4.15
CA LEU A 120 1.37 -4.14 -4.27
C LEU A 120 1.02 -2.80 -4.91
N ASP A 121 0.30 -2.81 -6.04
CA ASP A 121 -0.09 -1.59 -6.75
C ASP A 121 -0.94 -0.68 -5.86
N GLU A 122 -1.89 -1.25 -5.11
CA GLU A 122 -2.72 -0.52 -4.12
C GLU A 122 -1.87 0.09 -3.00
N LEU A 123 -0.90 -0.65 -2.47
CA LEU A 123 0.01 -0.15 -1.43
C LEU A 123 0.89 0.99 -1.95
N TYR A 124 1.41 0.89 -3.18
CA TYR A 124 2.19 1.96 -3.81
C TYR A 124 1.35 3.22 -4.01
N LYS A 125 0.12 3.07 -4.51
CA LYS A 125 -0.80 4.20 -4.68
C LYS A 125 -1.11 4.86 -3.34
N ARG A 126 -1.42 4.09 -2.30
CA ARG A 126 -1.68 4.62 -0.96
C ARG A 126 -0.46 5.33 -0.36
N LEU A 127 0.75 4.83 -0.61
CA LEU A 127 1.98 5.50 -0.19
C LEU A 127 2.15 6.85 -0.90
N GLN A 128 1.88 6.90 -2.19
CA GLN A 128 1.93 8.14 -2.99
C GLN A 128 0.91 9.17 -2.48
N GLU A 129 -0.32 8.76 -2.23
CA GLU A 129 -1.37 9.62 -1.66
C GLU A 129 -0.96 10.23 -0.32
N ARG A 130 -0.29 9.45 0.55
CA ARG A 130 0.20 9.95 1.84
C ARG A 130 1.41 10.87 1.71
N ASN A 131 2.32 10.61 0.78
CA ASN A 131 3.41 11.53 0.50
C ASN A 131 2.91 12.86 -0.06
N ALA A 132 1.86 12.85 -0.89
CA ALA A 132 1.25 14.08 -1.41
C ALA A 132 0.64 14.95 -0.30
N GLN A 133 0.06 14.33 0.74
CA GLN A 133 -0.47 15.07 1.91
C GLN A 133 0.61 15.86 2.64
N ILE A 134 1.83 15.33 2.73
CA ILE A 134 2.96 16.01 3.38
C ILE A 134 3.44 17.18 2.54
N VAL A 135 3.66 16.97 1.24
CA VAL A 135 4.13 18.04 0.34
C VAL A 135 3.18 19.23 0.36
N LEU A 136 1.86 18.98 0.40
CA LEU A 136 0.85 20.04 0.50
C LEU A 136 0.82 20.71 1.88
N GLN A 137 1.19 20.01 2.95
CA GLN A 137 1.23 20.59 4.30
C GLN A 137 2.50 21.44 4.49
N ASP A 138 3.64 20.98 4.00
CA ASP A 138 4.92 21.71 4.08
C ASP A 138 4.90 23.04 3.28
N THR A 139 4.14 23.11 2.18
CA THR A 139 3.96 24.35 1.41
C THR A 139 3.11 25.42 2.09
N GLU A 140 2.20 25.02 2.99
CA GLU A 140 1.35 25.96 3.74
C GLU A 140 2.05 26.47 5.02
N GLU A 141 3.00 25.70 5.55
CA GLU A 141 3.79 26.09 6.74
C GLU A 141 5.00 26.98 6.39
N THR A 142 5.54 26.87 5.17
CA THR A 142 6.70 27.66 4.71
C THR A 142 6.36 29.06 4.15
N SER A 143 5.09 29.44 4.07
CA SER A 143 4.68 30.83 3.78
C SER A 143 4.48 31.69 5.04
N SER A 144 4.89 31.20 6.21
CA SER A 144 4.69 31.86 7.50
C SER A 144 6.00 32.09 8.25
N ASP A 145 6.95 32.79 7.61
CA ASP A 145 8.10 33.36 8.32
C ASP A 145 7.68 34.70 8.98
N ALA A 146 6.90 34.58 10.05
CA ALA A 146 6.66 35.65 11.03
C ALA A 146 6.39 34.98 12.39
N PRO A 147 6.94 35.50 13.51
CA PRO A 147 6.95 34.79 14.78
C PRO A 147 5.53 34.70 15.34
N LYS A 148 4.88 33.54 15.22
CA LYS A 148 3.52 33.33 15.74
C LYS A 148 3.62 32.79 17.16
N CYS A 149 3.58 33.73 18.11
CA CYS A 149 3.27 33.47 19.50
C CYS A 149 1.91 32.75 19.60
N ASP A 150 1.82 31.75 20.48
CA ASP A 150 0.63 30.96 20.78
C ASP A 150 -0.62 31.83 20.98
N THR A 151 -1.56 31.78 20.03
CA THR A 151 -3.00 32.09 20.21
C THR A 151 -3.74 31.76 18.91
N GLY A 152 -3.80 30.46 18.59
CA GLY A 152 -4.56 29.94 17.46
C GLY A 152 -6.07 30.09 17.67
N SER A 153 -6.79 30.50 16.62
CA SER A 153 -8.25 30.68 16.48
C SER A 153 -8.77 32.13 16.58
N GLN A 154 -8.36 32.93 17.57
CA GLN A 154 -8.90 34.31 17.68
C GLN A 154 -8.18 35.30 16.73
N THR A 155 -6.89 35.06 16.47
CA THR A 155 -6.03 35.92 15.66
C THR A 155 -6.34 35.86 14.18
N ASP A 156 -6.69 34.68 13.65
CA ASP A 156 -7.02 34.52 12.23
C ASP A 156 -8.36 35.17 11.89
N ASN A 157 -9.34 35.11 12.80
CA ASN A 157 -10.60 35.85 12.68
C ASN A 157 -10.41 37.37 12.78
N ALA A 158 -9.53 37.83 13.68
CA ALA A 158 -9.18 39.24 13.79
C ALA A 158 -8.45 39.75 12.52
N LYS A 159 -7.50 38.99 11.99
CA LYS A 159 -6.80 39.29 10.73
C LYS A 159 -7.78 39.34 9.55
N LEU A 160 -8.69 38.37 9.45
CA LEU A 160 -9.71 38.32 8.41
C LEU A 160 -10.68 39.52 8.50
N THR A 161 -11.04 39.93 9.72
CA THR A 161 -11.89 41.11 9.94
C THR A 161 -11.15 42.41 9.59
N ALA A 162 -9.87 42.52 9.97
CA ALA A 162 -9.03 43.68 9.63
C ALA A 162 -8.84 43.83 8.11
N LEU A 163 -8.62 42.73 7.39
CA LEU A 163 -8.52 42.74 5.94
C LEU A 163 -9.84 43.12 5.26
N LYS A 164 -10.98 42.64 5.78
CA LYS A 164 -12.30 43.07 5.29
C LYS A 164 -12.54 44.57 5.51
N GLN A 165 -12.17 45.08 6.68
CA GLN A 165 -12.29 46.50 7.00
C GLN A 165 -11.38 47.36 6.10
N GLN A 166 -10.15 46.92 5.85
CA GLN A 166 -9.22 47.58 4.95
C GLN A 166 -9.78 47.66 3.53
N LEU A 167 -10.36 46.57 3.02
CA LEU A 167 -11.01 46.54 1.71
C LEU A 167 -12.20 47.51 1.64
N GLU A 168 -13.01 47.59 2.69
CA GLU A 168 -14.12 48.53 2.76
C GLU A 168 -13.64 49.99 2.71
N ILE A 169 -12.54 50.30 3.39
CA ILE A 169 -11.91 51.62 3.35
C ILE A 169 -11.40 51.92 1.95
N GLU A 170 -10.69 50.99 1.31
CA GLU A 170 -10.17 51.17 -0.05
C GLU A 170 -11.29 51.40 -1.07
N LEU A 171 -12.41 50.67 -0.95
CA LEU A 171 -13.57 50.87 -1.80
C LEU A 171 -14.22 52.25 -1.57
N LYS A 172 -14.35 52.69 -0.32
CA LYS A 172 -14.86 54.04 0.00
C LYS A 172 -13.95 55.14 -0.51
N VAL A 173 -12.63 54.98 -0.37
CA VAL A 173 -11.64 55.93 -0.89
C VAL A 173 -11.69 55.98 -2.41
N LYS A 174 -11.77 54.81 -3.09
CA LYS A 174 -11.90 54.73 -4.56
C LYS A 174 -13.17 55.43 -5.04
N HIS A 175 -14.31 55.13 -4.44
CA HIS A 175 -15.59 55.75 -4.81
C HIS A 175 -15.59 57.27 -4.53
N GLY A 176 -14.99 57.70 -3.42
CA GLY A 176 -14.80 59.12 -3.12
C GLY A 176 -13.95 59.82 -4.17
N ALA A 177 -12.85 59.20 -4.60
CA ALA A 177 -12.01 59.71 -5.68
C ALA A 177 -12.76 59.76 -7.03
N GLU A 178 -13.53 58.73 -7.37
CA GLU A 178 -14.37 58.70 -8.57
C GLU A 178 -15.41 59.83 -8.54
N THR A 179 -16.06 60.06 -7.39
CA THR A 179 -17.02 61.15 -7.20
C THR A 179 -16.35 62.51 -7.37
N MET A 180 -15.17 62.69 -6.78
CA MET A 180 -14.38 63.92 -6.93
C MET A 180 -14.02 64.15 -8.40
N VAL A 181 -13.52 63.14 -9.11
CA VAL A 181 -13.19 63.24 -10.54
C VAL A 181 -14.43 63.54 -11.38
N GLN A 182 -15.57 62.88 -11.10
CA GLN A 182 -16.82 63.08 -11.83
C GLN A 182 -17.35 64.50 -11.68
N ALA A 183 -17.27 65.09 -10.47
CA ALA A 183 -17.69 66.47 -10.23
C ALA A 183 -16.95 67.48 -11.14
N TYR A 184 -15.68 67.22 -11.46
CA TYR A 184 -14.90 68.05 -12.39
C TYR A 184 -15.02 67.59 -13.86
N SER A 185 -15.27 66.32 -14.12
CA SER A 185 -15.46 65.78 -15.49
C SER A 185 -16.80 66.20 -16.10
N ASN A 186 -17.82 66.42 -15.24
CA ASN A 186 -19.14 66.91 -15.64
C ASN A 186 -19.19 68.45 -15.78
N GLY A 187 -18.02 69.09 -15.91
CA GLY A 187 -17.87 70.47 -16.32
C GLY A 187 -18.67 70.72 -17.59
N HIS A 188 -19.85 71.32 -17.39
CA HIS A 188 -20.76 71.77 -18.42
C HIS A 188 -20.00 72.58 -19.45
N SER A 189 -19.94 72.08 -20.68
CA SER A 189 -19.76 72.92 -21.85
C SER A 189 -20.96 73.88 -21.93
N LYS A 190 -20.72 75.15 -21.62
CA LYS A 190 -21.52 76.29 -22.09
C LYS A 190 -20.58 77.40 -22.47
#